data_AF-A0A6I0HLK4-F1
#
_entry.id   AF-A0A6I0HLK4-F1
#
_cell.length_a   1.000
_cell.length_b   1.000
_cell.length_c   1.000
_cell.angle_alpha   90.00
_cell.angle_beta   90.00
_cell.angle_gamma   90.00
#
_symmetry.space_group_name_H-M   'P 1'
#
loop_
_entity.id
_entity.type
_entity.pdbx_description
1 polymer ?
#
loop_
_entity_poly.entity_id
_entity_poly.type
_entity_poly.pdbx_seq_one_letter_code
_entity_poly.pdbx_strand_id
1 'polypeptide(L)'
;MRIREAIEQQGMTTQDVAKKMGITLSGLNQHISGNPSIKVLTKIAEAINVPMWQLFASPEEVQLPSNVHSIKCPHCGNEFPVSVNVELKTK
;
A
#
# COMPACT_ATOMS: atom_id res chain seq x y z
N MET A 1 0.30 6.26 -10.46
CA MET A 1 0.94 5.43 -9.41
C MET A 1 1.63 6.34 -8.43
N ARG A 2 1.69 5.96 -7.16
CA ARG A 2 2.22 6.78 -6.06
C ARG A 2 3.63 6.33 -5.64
N ILE A 3 4.46 5.88 -6.59
CA ILE A 3 5.77 5.29 -6.28
C ILE A 3 6.69 6.28 -5.55
N ARG A 4 6.73 7.55 -5.96
CA ARG A 4 7.57 8.56 -5.28
C ARG A 4 7.14 8.76 -3.83
N GLU A 5 5.85 8.97 -3.62
CA GLU A 5 5.27 9.13 -2.28
C GLU A 5 5.51 7.89 -1.41
N ALA A 6 5.34 6.68 -1.97
CA ALA A 6 5.62 5.43 -1.26
C ALA A 6 7.09 5.30 -0.84
N ILE A 7 8.03 5.77 -1.67
CA ILE A 7 9.46 5.83 -1.33
C ILE A 7 9.71 6.81 -0.18
N GLU A 8 9.12 8.01 -0.25
CA GLU A 8 9.27 9.07 0.75
C GLU A 8 8.67 8.66 2.10
N GLN A 9 7.53 7.97 2.11
CA GLN A 9 6.91 7.44 3.34
C GLN A 9 7.78 6.39 4.06
N GLN A 10 8.68 5.73 3.34
CA GLN A 10 9.65 4.80 3.93
C GLN A 10 10.95 5.50 4.38
N GLY A 11 11.00 6.84 4.31
CA GLY A 11 12.19 7.62 4.69
C GLY A 11 13.38 7.41 3.74
N MET A 12 13.14 6.93 2.53
CA MET A 12 14.17 6.69 1.52
C MET A 12 14.14 7.78 0.46
N THR A 13 15.26 7.99 -0.21
CA THR A 13 15.30 8.79 -1.44
C THR A 13 15.21 7.90 -2.66
N THR A 14 14.77 8.45 -3.80
CA THR A 14 14.82 7.76 -5.10
C THR A 14 16.24 7.28 -5.43
N GLN A 15 17.27 7.99 -4.96
CA GLN A 15 18.66 7.59 -5.16
C GLN A 15 19.04 6.35 -4.32
N ASP A 16 18.53 6.22 -3.10
CA ASP A 16 18.77 5.04 -2.26
C ASP A 16 18.09 3.80 -2.83
N VAL A 17 16.88 3.97 -3.36
CA VAL A 17 16.15 2.89 -4.04
C VAL A 17 16.85 2.47 -5.33
N ALA A 18 17.34 3.42 -6.13
CA ALA A 18 18.13 3.11 -7.33
C ALA A 18 19.39 2.30 -7.00
N LYS A 19 20.11 2.68 -5.94
CA LYS A 19 21.27 1.94 -5.42
C LYS A 19 20.89 0.53 -4.97
N LYS A 20 19.81 0.36 -4.18
CA LYS A 20 19.32 -0.95 -3.75
C LYS A 20 18.93 -1.85 -4.92
N MET A 21 18.33 -1.28 -5.95
CA MET A 21 17.92 -2.01 -7.15
C MET A 21 19.09 -2.30 -8.11
N GLY A 22 20.27 -1.71 -7.88
CA GLY A 22 21.42 -1.85 -8.77
C GLY A 22 21.22 -1.19 -10.14
N ILE A 23 20.42 -0.13 -10.22
CA ILE A 23 20.12 0.60 -11.47
C ILE A 23 20.52 2.08 -11.36
N THR A 24 20.57 2.77 -12.49
CA THR A 24 20.82 4.21 -12.51
C THR A 24 19.61 4.99 -11.99
N LEU A 25 19.86 6.15 -11.38
CA LEU A 25 18.79 7.07 -10.95
C LEU A 25 17.88 7.47 -12.13
N SER A 26 18.47 7.71 -13.30
CA SER A 26 17.72 8.03 -14.51
C SER A 26 16.82 6.86 -14.94
N GLY A 27 17.32 5.62 -14.90
CA GLY A 27 16.53 4.43 -15.20
C GLY A 27 15.37 4.23 -14.23
N LEU A 28 15.58 4.45 -12.93
CA LEU A 28 14.49 4.42 -11.96
C LEU A 28 13.46 5.52 -12.23
N ASN A 29 13.90 6.75 -12.54
CA ASN A 29 12.97 7.85 -12.88
C ASN A 29 12.14 7.55 -14.13
N GLN A 30 12.72 6.90 -15.14
CA GLN A 30 11.99 6.44 -16.32
C GLN A 30 10.92 5.41 -15.95
N HIS A 31 11.23 4.47 -15.04
CA HIS A 31 10.25 3.52 -14.55
C HIS A 31 9.13 4.17 -13.72
N ILE A 32 9.46 5.18 -12.90
CA ILE A 32 8.49 5.89 -12.06
C ILE A 32 7.52 6.73 -12.90
N SER A 33 8.03 7.43 -13.92
CA SER A 33 7.22 8.33 -14.76
C SER A 33 6.54 7.60 -15.93
N GLY A 34 6.98 6.39 -16.25
CA GLY A 34 6.48 5.60 -17.37
C GLY A 34 5.49 4.51 -16.95
N ASN A 35 5.40 3.47 -17.79
CA ASN A 35 4.64 2.25 -17.51
C ASN A 35 5.63 1.08 -17.27
N PRO A 36 6.10 0.87 -16.04
CA PRO A 36 7.05 -0.19 -15.72
C PRO A 36 6.39 -1.57 -15.83
N SER A 37 7.19 -2.59 -16.09
CA SER A 37 6.71 -3.97 -16.06
C SER A 37 6.40 -4.42 -14.63
N ILE A 38 5.56 -5.44 -14.48
CA ILE A 38 5.26 -6.07 -13.18
C ILE A 38 6.54 -6.46 -12.45
N LYS A 39 7.53 -7.01 -13.16
CA LYS A 39 8.83 -7.40 -12.58
C LYS A 39 9.57 -6.20 -11.98
N VAL A 40 9.49 -5.03 -12.61
CA VAL A 40 10.10 -3.80 -12.08
C VAL A 40 9.32 -3.30 -10.87
N LEU A 41 7.98 -3.31 -10.93
CA LEU A 41 7.13 -2.95 -9.81
C LEU A 41 7.39 -3.82 -8.57
N THR A 42 7.54 -5.14 -8.75
CA THR A 42 7.88 -6.07 -7.67
C THR A 42 9.21 -5.67 -7.02
N LYS A 43 10.24 -5.43 -7.83
CA LYS A 43 11.56 -5.04 -7.32
C LYS A 43 11.54 -3.70 -6.59
N ILE A 44 10.74 -2.74 -7.06
CA ILE A 44 10.58 -1.46 -6.37
C ILE A 44 9.93 -1.70 -5.00
N ALA A 45 8.82 -2.44 -4.95
CA ALA A 45 8.11 -2.77 -3.72
C ALA A 45 9.01 -3.50 -2.70
N GLU A 46 9.80 -4.47 -3.17
CA GLU A 46 10.80 -5.18 -2.37
C GLU A 46 11.90 -4.24 -1.85
N ALA A 47 12.40 -3.32 -2.69
CA ALA A 47 13.47 -2.40 -2.32
C ALA A 47 13.06 -1.42 -1.20
N ILE A 48 11.79 -0.99 -1.20
CA ILE A 48 11.20 -0.15 -0.15
C ILE A 48 10.45 -0.92 0.93
N ASN A 49 10.44 -2.26 0.85
CA ASN A 49 9.82 -3.16 1.83
C ASN A 49 8.32 -2.89 2.09
N VAL A 50 7.55 -2.69 1.02
CA VAL A 50 6.09 -2.51 1.09
C VAL A 50 5.39 -3.56 0.21
N PRO A 51 4.13 -3.90 0.47
CA PRO A 51 3.35 -4.70 -0.45
C PRO A 51 3.10 -3.96 -1.77
N MET A 52 3.07 -4.68 -2.90
CA MET A 52 2.96 -4.09 -4.25
C MET A 52 1.74 -3.16 -4.42
N TRP A 53 0.60 -3.47 -3.80
CA TRP A 53 -0.61 -2.64 -3.90
C TRP A 53 -0.39 -1.21 -3.37
N GLN A 54 0.54 -1.03 -2.43
CA GLN A 54 0.85 0.26 -1.82
C GLN A 54 1.55 1.22 -2.80
N LEU A 55 2.05 0.71 -3.94
CA LEU A 55 2.53 1.55 -5.04
C LEU A 55 1.38 2.27 -5.77
N PHE A 56 0.13 1.86 -5.54
CA PHE A 56 -1.06 2.33 -6.24
C PHE A 56 -2.03 3.08 -5.34
N ALA A 57 -2.18 2.66 -4.09
CA ALA A 57 -3.08 3.26 -3.11
C ALA A 57 -2.39 3.41 -1.74
N SER A 58 -2.75 4.41 -0.95
CA SER A 58 -2.24 4.49 0.42
C SER A 58 -2.99 3.54 1.35
N PRO A 59 -2.39 3.13 2.47
CA PRO A 59 -3.07 2.29 3.45
C PRO A 59 -4.40 2.86 3.91
N GLU A 60 -4.55 4.18 3.98
CA GLU A 60 -5.79 4.85 4.38
C GLU A 60 -6.91 4.68 3.35
N GLU A 61 -6.59 4.65 2.06
CA GLU A 61 -7.56 4.43 0.98
C GLU A 61 -8.06 2.98 0.94
N VAL A 62 -7.27 2.04 1.47
CA VAL A 62 -7.56 0.60 1.45
C VAL A 62 -8.05 0.09 2.81
N GLN A 63 -7.90 0.89 3.87
CA GLN A 63 -8.40 0.55 5.19
C GLN A 63 -9.91 0.41 5.17
N LEU A 64 -10.39 -0.70 5.72
CA LEU A 64 -11.81 -0.83 6.07
C LEU A 64 -12.17 0.33 7.01
N PRO A 65 -13.35 0.94 6.86
CA PRO A 65 -13.82 1.97 7.77
C PRO A 65 -13.63 1.53 9.22
N SER A 66 -13.21 2.43 10.10
CA SER A 66 -12.85 2.12 11.49
C SER A 66 -13.99 1.49 12.31
N ASN A 67 -15.23 1.59 11.83
CA ASN A 67 -16.40 0.93 12.39
C ASN A 67 -16.65 -0.49 11.85
N VAL A 68 -15.73 -1.04 11.05
CA VAL A 68 -15.77 -2.41 10.54
C VAL A 68 -14.94 -3.32 11.44
N HIS A 69 -15.62 -4.30 12.03
CA HIS A 69 -14.99 -5.33 12.87
C HIS A 69 -15.02 -6.68 12.17
N SER A 70 -13.91 -7.43 12.25
CA SER A 70 -13.89 -8.84 11.83
C SER A 70 -14.52 -9.69 12.92
N ILE A 71 -15.65 -10.34 12.62
CA ILE A 71 -16.32 -11.28 13.53
C ILE A 71 -16.14 -12.69 12.99
N LYS A 72 -15.69 -13.59 13.86
CA LYS A 72 -15.57 -15.01 13.54
C LYS A 72 -16.91 -15.70 13.70
N CYS A 73 -17.40 -16.34 12.65
CA CYS A 73 -18.64 -17.09 12.67
C CYS A 73 -18.52 -18.29 13.63
N PRO A 74 -19.37 -18.42 14.67
CA PRO A 74 -19.31 -19.55 15.60
C PRO A 74 -19.75 -20.88 14.97
N HIS A 75 -20.39 -20.87 13.79
CA HIS A 75 -20.87 -22.06 13.11
C HIS A 75 -19.87 -22.64 12.10
N CYS A 76 -19.26 -21.82 11.25
CA CYS A 76 -18.32 -22.29 10.22
C CYS A 76 -16.87 -21.83 10.44
N GLY A 77 -16.61 -20.94 11.39
CA GLY A 77 -15.27 -20.41 11.67
C GLY A 77 -14.76 -19.35 10.69
N ASN A 78 -15.51 -19.04 9.62
CA ASN A 78 -15.14 -17.99 8.67
C ASN A 78 -15.23 -16.61 9.33
N GLU A 79 -14.30 -15.73 8.96
CA GLU A 79 -14.31 -14.32 9.35
C GLU A 79 -15.09 -13.48 8.34
N PHE A 80 -15.89 -12.54 8.83
CA PHE A 80 -16.61 -11.59 7.97
C PHE A 80 -16.63 -10.19 8.60
N PRO A 81 -16.58 -9.14 7.75
CA PRO A 81 -16.63 -7.75 8.21
C PRO A 81 -18.05 -7.36 8.62
N VAL A 82 -18.19 -6.66 9.75
CA VAL A 82 -19.45 -6.08 10.23
C VAL A 82 -19.25 -4.60 10.52
N SER A 83 -20.08 -3.74 9.91
CA SER A 83 -20.10 -2.30 10.18
C SER A 83 -21.13 -1.96 11.27
N VAL A 84 -20.72 -1.24 12.31
CA VAL A 84 -21.62 -0.76 13.37
C VAL A 84 -21.87 0.74 13.21
N ASN A 85 -23.13 1.16 13.14
CA ASN A 85 -23.54 2.57 13.21
C ASN A 85 -24.34 2.77 14.49
N VAL A 86 -23.84 3.62 15.41
CA VAL A 86 -24.53 3.95 16.66
C VAL A 86 -25.10 5.36 16.56
N GLU A 87 -26.43 5.47 16.60
CA GLU A 87 -27.13 6.77 16.69
C GLU A 87 -27.57 7.01 18.13
N LEU A 88 -27.02 8.04 18.77
CA LEU A 88 -27.48 8.48 20.09
C LEU A 88 -28.68 9.41 19.90
N LYS A 89 -29.88 8.92 20.23
CA LYS A 89 -31.07 9.78 20.34
C LYS A 89 -30.97 10.58 21.65
N THR A 90 -30.61 11.86 21.55
CA THR A 90 -30.76 12.82 22.65
C THR A 90 -32.25 13.10 22.87
N LYS A 91 -32.68 13.06 24.14
CA LYS A 91 -34.03 13.43 24.59
C LYS A 91 -34.27 14.93 24.47
#